data_AF-A0A2W6NR51-F1
#
_entry.id   AF-A0A2W6NR51-F1
#
_cell.length_a   1.000
_cell.length_b   1.000
_cell.length_c   1.000
_cell.angle_alpha   90.00
_cell.angle_beta   90.00
_cell.angle_gamma   90.00
#
_symmetry.space_group_name_H-M   'P 1'
#
loop_
_entity.id
_entity.type
_entity.pdbx_description
1 polymer ?
#
loop_
_entity_poly.entity_id
_entity_poly.type
_entity_poly.pdbx_seq_one_letter_code
_entity_poly.pdbx_strand_id
1 'polypeptide(L)'
;RSNARLIVFDPRYNDTAAGREDEWLPIRPGTDGALACAIAWVLITENMVDQPFLDKYCVGYDEKTLPANAPRNAHYKAYILGEGPDGIAKTPEWAAKITSIPAEKIIQLAREIGSAKPAYICQGWGPQRHSNGEQTSRAIAMLSVLTGNVGINGGNSGVREGSW
;
A
#
# COMPACT_ATOMS: atom_id res chain seq x y z
N ARG A 1 17.19 -10.87 -17.67
CA ARG A 1 16.24 -9.78 -17.32
C ARG A 1 14.89 -10.45 -17.12
N SER A 2 14.20 -10.19 -16.00
CA SER A 2 12.79 -10.60 -15.87
C SER A 2 11.92 -9.67 -16.70
N ASN A 3 10.72 -10.11 -17.09
CA ASN A 3 9.69 -9.27 -17.72
C ASN A 3 8.78 -8.61 -16.65
N ALA A 4 9.29 -8.44 -15.43
CA ALA A 4 8.53 -7.82 -14.36
C ALA A 4 8.45 -6.31 -14.62
N ARG A 5 7.26 -5.74 -14.46
CA ARG A 5 7.05 -4.30 -14.57
C ARG A 5 7.61 -3.60 -13.33
N LEU A 6 8.42 -2.57 -13.54
CA LEU A 6 9.06 -1.75 -12.51
C LEU A 6 8.44 -0.35 -12.50
N ILE A 7 7.81 0.01 -11.37
CA ILE A 7 7.24 1.33 -11.13
C ILE A 7 8.01 1.98 -9.99
N VAL A 8 8.52 3.19 -10.21
CA VAL A 8 9.31 3.95 -9.22
C VAL A 8 8.54 5.16 -8.75
N PHE A 9 8.31 5.24 -7.43
CA PHE A 9 7.78 6.42 -6.75
C PHE A 9 8.94 7.19 -6.12
N ASP A 10 9.25 8.37 -6.64
CA ASP A 10 10.27 9.24 -6.06
C ASP A 10 9.99 10.69 -6.49
N PRO A 11 10.09 11.69 -5.61
CA PRO A 11 9.97 13.10 -6.01
C PRO A 11 11.03 13.54 -7.02
N ARG A 12 12.14 12.80 -7.15
CA ARG A 12 13.23 13.07 -8.08
C ARG A 12 13.40 11.92 -9.05
N TYR A 13 13.58 12.25 -10.32
CA TYR A 13 14.06 11.28 -11.30
C TYR A 13 15.54 10.97 -11.02
N ASN A 14 15.83 9.77 -10.54
CA ASN A 14 17.14 9.35 -10.04
C ASN A 14 17.70 8.16 -10.83
N ASP A 15 18.93 7.73 -10.53
CA ASP A 15 19.61 6.65 -11.27
C ASP A 15 18.86 5.30 -11.27
N THR A 16 18.07 5.00 -10.24
CA THR A 16 17.21 3.81 -10.21
C THR A 16 16.12 3.90 -11.27
N ALA A 17 15.58 5.10 -11.45
CA ALA A 17 14.63 5.45 -12.49
C ALA A 17 15.31 5.96 -13.77
N ALA A 18 16.61 5.83 -14.00
CA ALA A 18 17.24 6.39 -15.20
C ALA A 18 17.05 5.48 -16.44
N GLY A 19 15.79 5.25 -16.84
CA GLY A 19 15.42 4.47 -18.03
C GLY A 19 15.47 2.95 -17.82
N ARG A 20 15.34 2.49 -16.58
CA ARG A 20 15.30 1.06 -16.22
C ARG A 20 13.93 0.61 -15.72
N GLU A 21 13.11 1.58 -15.35
CA GLU A 21 11.72 1.52 -14.95
C GLU A 21 10.79 1.56 -16.18
N ASP A 22 9.63 0.94 -16.03
CA ASP A 22 8.53 1.10 -16.99
C ASP A 22 7.76 2.39 -16.73
N GLU A 23 7.76 2.87 -15.47
CA GLU A 23 7.04 4.08 -15.08
C GLU A 23 7.70 4.75 -13.86
N TRP A 24 7.82 6.09 -13.92
CA TRP A 24 8.19 6.93 -12.79
C TRP A 24 7.03 7.84 -12.41
N LEU A 25 6.72 7.89 -11.12
CA LEU A 25 5.65 8.71 -10.56
C LEU A 25 6.20 9.73 -9.56
N PRO A 26 6.17 11.04 -9.89
CA PRO A 26 6.70 12.10 -9.03
C PRO A 26 5.74 12.39 -7.87
N ILE A 27 5.81 11.55 -6.84
CA ILE A 27 4.99 11.73 -5.64
C ILE A 27 5.44 12.97 -4.86
N ARG A 28 4.47 13.74 -4.34
CA ARG A 28 4.76 14.84 -3.42
C ARG A 28 5.47 14.30 -2.15
N PRO A 29 6.64 14.85 -1.75
CA PRO A 29 7.39 14.34 -0.60
C PRO A 29 6.53 14.21 0.68
N GLY A 30 6.63 13.06 1.35
CA GLY A 30 5.96 12.78 2.62
C GLY A 30 4.48 12.39 2.51
N THR A 31 4.00 12.05 1.31
CA THR A 31 2.59 11.72 1.05
C THR A 31 2.35 10.26 0.68
N ASP A 32 3.38 9.42 0.74
CA ASP A 32 3.38 8.00 0.38
C ASP A 32 2.34 7.20 1.15
N GLY A 33 2.13 7.53 2.44
CA GLY A 33 1.10 6.89 3.26
C GLY A 33 -0.31 7.14 2.73
N ALA A 34 -0.59 8.34 2.19
CA ALA A 34 -1.88 8.64 1.58
C ALA A 34 -2.09 7.86 0.27
N LEU A 35 -1.04 7.74 -0.55
CA LEU A 35 -1.08 6.92 -1.75
C LEU A 35 -1.36 5.45 -1.40
N ALA A 36 -0.63 4.88 -0.44
CA ALA A 36 -0.80 3.49 -0.02
C ALA A 36 -2.20 3.23 0.54
N CYS A 37 -2.76 4.14 1.35
CA CYS A 37 -4.12 4.03 1.85
C CYS A 37 -5.17 4.03 0.72
N ALA A 38 -4.97 4.83 -0.34
CA ALA A 38 -5.90 4.85 -1.46
C ALA A 38 -5.78 3.65 -2.40
N ILE A 39 -4.57 3.12 -2.58
CA ILE A 39 -4.38 1.83 -3.24
C ILE A 39 -5.12 0.74 -2.45
N ALA A 40 -4.95 0.69 -1.13
CA ALA A 40 -5.66 -0.25 -0.26
C ALA A 40 -7.18 -0.10 -0.36
N TRP A 41 -7.69 1.13 -0.47
CA TRP A 41 -9.13 1.37 -0.65
C TRP A 41 -9.67 0.68 -1.91
N VAL A 42 -8.97 0.81 -3.04
CA VAL A 42 -9.38 0.16 -4.31
C VAL A 42 -9.26 -1.36 -4.18
N LEU A 43 -8.16 -1.88 -3.62
CA LEU A 43 -8.01 -3.32 -3.39
C LEU A 43 -9.16 -3.90 -2.55
N ILE A 44 -9.58 -3.20 -1.50
CA ILE A 44 -10.67 -3.64 -0.62
C ILE A 44 -12.03 -3.57 -1.33
N THR A 45 -12.32 -2.45 -1.99
CA THR A 45 -13.63 -2.19 -2.62
C THR A 45 -13.86 -3.01 -3.88
N GLU A 46 -12.80 -3.36 -4.61
CA GLU A 46 -12.84 -4.24 -5.78
C GLU A 46 -12.61 -5.72 -5.41
N ASN A 47 -12.55 -6.05 -4.11
CA ASN A 47 -12.38 -7.42 -3.61
C ASN A 47 -11.12 -8.13 -4.17
N MET A 48 -10.02 -7.39 -4.27
CA MET A 48 -8.72 -7.86 -4.77
C MET A 48 -7.73 -8.22 -3.65
N VAL A 49 -8.20 -8.27 -2.40
CA VAL A 49 -7.39 -8.69 -1.25
C VAL A 49 -7.30 -10.21 -1.15
N ASP A 50 -6.21 -10.73 -0.60
CA ASP A 50 -6.07 -12.14 -0.23
C ASP A 50 -6.75 -12.41 1.11
N GLN A 51 -8.08 -12.57 1.07
CA GLN A 51 -8.86 -12.80 2.29
C GLN A 51 -8.42 -14.08 3.05
N PRO A 52 -8.11 -15.23 2.41
CA PRO A 52 -7.58 -16.39 3.12
C PRO A 52 -6.27 -16.11 3.87
N PHE A 53 -5.35 -15.33 3.28
CA PHE A 53 -4.13 -14.90 3.97
C PHE A 53 -4.44 -14.01 5.17
N LEU A 54 -5.31 -13.01 4.98
CA LEU A 54 -5.70 -12.05 6.02
C LEU A 54 -6.38 -12.75 7.21
N ASP A 55 -7.31 -13.66 6.93
CA ASP A 55 -8.03 -14.43 7.95
C ASP A 55 -7.10 -15.33 8.79
N LYS A 56 -6.06 -15.87 8.16
CA LYS A 56 -5.18 -16.87 8.78
C LYS A 56 -4.01 -16.24 9.53
N TYR A 57 -3.44 -15.15 9.01
CA TYR A 57 -2.16 -14.62 9.46
C TYR A 57 -2.23 -13.20 10.03
N CYS A 58 -3.38 -12.51 9.95
CA CYS A 58 -3.49 -11.13 10.40
C CYS A 58 -4.47 -10.98 11.57
N VAL A 59 -4.18 -10.01 12.43
CA VAL A 59 -5.04 -9.58 13.53
C VAL A 59 -5.48 -8.14 13.27
N GLY A 60 -6.77 -7.87 13.39
CA GLY A 60 -7.35 -6.53 13.25
C GLY A 60 -7.47 -5.99 11.82
N TYR A 61 -7.50 -6.86 10.81
CA TYR A 61 -7.80 -6.44 9.43
C TYR A 61 -9.26 -6.01 9.28
N ASP A 62 -10.17 -6.85 9.75
CA ASP A 62 -11.62 -6.69 9.74
C ASP A 62 -12.22 -7.06 11.10
N GLU A 63 -13.55 -6.96 11.24
CA GLU A 63 -14.24 -7.28 12.49
C GLU A 63 -14.04 -8.74 12.93
N LYS A 64 -13.84 -9.68 12.00
CA LYS A 64 -13.61 -11.11 12.29
C LYS A 64 -12.26 -11.33 12.95
N THR A 65 -11.24 -10.61 12.50
CA THR A 65 -9.85 -10.72 12.97
C THR A 65 -9.54 -9.73 14.10
N LEU A 66 -10.48 -8.87 14.46
CA LEU A 66 -10.31 -7.87 15.52
C LEU A 66 -10.38 -8.52 16.92
N PRO A 67 -9.46 -8.17 17.85
CA PRO A 67 -9.54 -8.66 19.23
C PRO A 67 -10.85 -8.29 19.90
N ALA A 68 -11.44 -9.22 20.67
CA ALA A 68 -12.76 -9.06 21.27
C ALA A 68 -12.91 -7.87 22.23
N ASN A 69 -11.80 -7.35 22.76
CA ASN A 69 -11.77 -6.18 23.64
C ASN A 69 -11.57 -4.85 22.88
N ALA A 70 -11.36 -4.89 21.57
CA ALA A 70 -11.22 -3.68 20.77
C ALA A 70 -12.59 -3.05 20.47
N PRO A 71 -12.67 -1.72 20.34
CA PRO A 71 -13.91 -1.07 19.93
C PRO A 71 -14.36 -1.54 18.54
N ARG A 72 -15.67 -1.61 18.31
CA ARG A 72 -16.25 -1.86 16.99
C ARG A 72 -15.67 -0.89 15.96
N ASN A 73 -15.39 -1.37 14.75
CA ASN A 73 -14.77 -0.59 13.66
C ASN A 73 -13.35 -0.07 13.97
N ALA A 74 -12.65 -0.61 14.99
CA ALA A 74 -11.25 -0.27 15.24
C ALA A 74 -10.26 -1.02 14.31
N HIS A 75 -10.76 -1.84 13.39
CA HIS A 75 -9.95 -2.62 12.45
C HIS A 75 -9.46 -1.78 11.25
N TYR A 76 -8.41 -2.24 10.58
CA TYR A 76 -7.78 -1.54 9.46
C TYR A 76 -8.75 -1.23 8.31
N LYS A 77 -9.59 -2.19 7.93
CA LYS A 77 -10.57 -2.02 6.84
C LYS A 77 -11.54 -0.87 7.11
N ALA A 78 -12.01 -0.67 8.34
CA ALA A 78 -12.89 0.44 8.69
C ALA A 78 -12.18 1.79 8.58
N TYR A 79 -10.91 1.87 8.99
CA TYR A 79 -10.10 3.08 8.80
C TYR A 79 -9.95 3.44 7.31
N ILE A 80 -9.69 2.45 6.45
CA ILE A 80 -9.56 2.70 5.01
C ILE A 80 -10.90 3.14 4.40
N LEU A 81 -11.99 2.47 4.75
CA LEU A 81 -13.32 2.75 4.21
C LEU A 81 -13.97 4.02 4.80
N GLY A 82 -13.39 4.62 5.84
CA GLY A 82 -13.94 5.81 6.51
C GLY A 82 -15.05 5.50 7.51
N GLU A 83 -15.15 4.25 7.94
CA GLU A 83 -16.11 3.75 8.94
C GLU A 83 -15.53 3.78 10.37
N GLY A 84 -14.26 4.18 10.49
CA GLY A 84 -13.57 4.39 11.76
C GLY A 84 -13.78 5.81 12.33
N PRO A 85 -13.08 6.14 13.44
CA PRO A 85 -13.29 7.39 14.17
C PRO A 85 -13.01 8.68 13.38
N ASP A 86 -12.21 8.61 12.30
CA ASP A 86 -11.89 9.79 11.49
C ASP A 86 -12.98 10.13 10.46
N GLY A 87 -13.89 9.20 10.15
CA GLY A 87 -14.98 9.40 9.19
C GLY A 87 -14.53 9.69 7.75
N ILE A 88 -13.26 9.42 7.41
CA ILE A 88 -12.70 9.80 6.10
C ILE A 88 -12.40 8.56 5.28
N ALA A 89 -13.16 8.34 4.20
CA ALA A 89 -12.83 7.30 3.23
C ALA A 89 -11.52 7.66 2.50
N LYS A 90 -10.59 6.72 2.41
CA LYS A 90 -9.29 6.93 1.77
C LYS A 90 -9.37 6.75 0.26
N THR A 91 -10.29 7.44 -0.40
CA THR A 91 -10.56 7.23 -1.84
C THR A 91 -9.40 7.71 -2.73
N PRO A 92 -9.32 7.26 -3.99
CA PRO A 92 -8.37 7.80 -4.98
C PRO A 92 -8.44 9.33 -5.12
N GLU A 93 -9.63 9.92 -5.12
CA GLU A 93 -9.83 11.37 -5.24
C GLU A 93 -9.34 12.13 -4.01
N TRP A 94 -9.46 11.52 -2.82
CA TRP A 94 -8.88 12.04 -1.59
C TRP A 94 -7.36 12.06 -1.68
N ALA A 95 -6.73 10.95 -2.06
CA ALA A 95 -5.27 10.85 -2.15
C ALA A 95 -4.69 11.69 -3.29
N ALA A 96 -5.41 11.86 -4.40
CA ALA A 96 -4.94 12.65 -5.54
C ALA A 96 -4.64 14.11 -5.16
N LYS A 97 -5.48 14.70 -4.29
CA LYS A 97 -5.29 16.06 -3.76
C LYS A 97 -4.06 16.19 -2.86
N ILE A 98 -3.63 15.10 -2.23
CA ILE A 98 -2.52 15.08 -1.28
C ILE A 98 -1.21 14.77 -2.01
N THR A 99 -1.22 13.74 -2.85
CA THR A 99 -0.02 13.10 -3.43
C THR A 99 0.43 13.71 -4.75
N SER A 100 -0.45 14.47 -5.41
CA SER A 100 -0.29 14.92 -6.80
C SER A 100 -0.33 13.79 -7.85
N ILE A 101 -0.68 12.56 -7.46
CA ILE A 101 -0.90 11.44 -8.39
C ILE A 101 -2.38 11.41 -8.79
N PRO A 102 -2.73 11.39 -10.09
CA PRO A 102 -4.13 11.36 -10.54
C PRO A 102 -4.92 10.17 -9.98
N ALA A 103 -6.21 10.37 -9.69
CA ALA A 103 -7.07 9.32 -9.15
C ALA A 103 -7.14 8.08 -10.05
N GLU A 104 -7.23 8.26 -11.38
CA GLU A 104 -7.23 7.12 -12.32
C GLU A 104 -5.93 6.33 -12.25
N LYS A 105 -4.80 7.00 -12.02
CA LYS A 105 -3.50 6.34 -11.84
C LYS A 105 -3.47 5.50 -10.57
N ILE A 106 -4.02 5.99 -9.46
CA ILE A 106 -4.11 5.24 -8.21
C ILE A 106 -4.96 3.97 -8.40
N ILE A 107 -6.10 4.08 -9.10
CA ILE A 107 -6.97 2.94 -9.42
C ILE A 107 -6.23 1.93 -10.30
N GLN A 108 -5.54 2.41 -11.34
CA GLN A 108 -4.72 1.56 -12.22
C GLN A 108 -3.65 0.80 -11.41
N LEU A 109 -2.88 1.50 -10.58
CA LEU A 109 -1.84 0.90 -9.74
C LEU A 109 -2.40 -0.17 -8.81
N ALA A 110 -3.53 0.08 -8.17
CA ALA A 110 -4.16 -0.88 -7.29
C ALA A 110 -4.58 -2.16 -8.03
N ARG A 111 -5.18 -2.04 -9.21
CA ARG A 111 -5.56 -3.19 -10.04
C ARG A 111 -4.35 -3.97 -10.54
N GLU A 112 -3.27 -3.27 -10.90
CA GLU A 112 -2.01 -3.90 -11.30
C GLU A 112 -1.39 -4.68 -10.13
N ILE A 113 -1.32 -4.07 -8.94
CA ILE A 113 -0.83 -4.71 -7.72
C ILE A 113 -1.70 -5.93 -7.34
N GLY A 114 -3.02 -5.78 -7.34
CA GLY A 114 -3.95 -6.87 -6.97
C GLY A 114 -3.98 -8.03 -7.97
N SER A 115 -3.62 -7.77 -9.23
CA SER A 115 -3.56 -8.81 -10.29
C SER A 115 -2.18 -9.46 -10.41
N ALA A 116 -1.12 -8.81 -9.93
CA ALA A 116 0.24 -9.33 -9.99
C ALA A 116 0.48 -10.39 -8.90
N LYS A 117 0.93 -11.58 -9.30
CA LYS A 117 1.29 -12.68 -8.38
C LYS A 117 2.63 -13.30 -8.77
N PRO A 118 3.73 -13.05 -8.03
CA PRO A 118 3.84 -12.16 -6.85
C PRO A 118 4.02 -10.67 -7.24
N ALA A 119 3.72 -9.78 -6.30
CA ALA A 119 4.09 -8.36 -6.36
C ALA A 119 5.16 -8.06 -5.30
N TYR A 120 6.24 -7.39 -5.71
CA TYR A 120 7.31 -6.94 -4.81
C TYR A 120 7.15 -5.44 -4.57
N ILE A 121 6.86 -5.04 -3.35
CA ILE A 121 6.58 -3.63 -2.98
C ILE A 121 7.62 -3.23 -1.95
N CYS A 122 8.51 -2.27 -2.24
CA CYS A 122 9.53 -1.87 -1.27
C CYS A 122 9.61 -0.36 -1.13
N GLN A 123 10.00 0.09 0.07
CA GLN A 123 10.37 1.48 0.32
C GLN A 123 11.86 1.60 0.67
N GLY A 124 12.47 2.73 0.32
CA GLY A 124 13.78 3.10 0.87
C GLY A 124 13.68 3.62 2.32
N TRP A 125 14.66 4.43 2.72
CA TRP A 125 14.66 5.09 4.04
C TRP A 125 14.04 6.49 4.04
N GLY A 126 13.71 7.04 2.87
CA GLY A 126 13.10 8.36 2.75
C GLY A 126 11.77 8.48 3.49
N PRO A 127 10.75 7.65 3.19
CA PRO A 127 9.41 7.82 3.72
C PRO A 127 9.28 7.65 5.25
N GLN A 128 10.29 7.09 5.92
CA GLN A 128 10.27 6.90 7.38
C GLN A 128 11.06 7.96 8.16
N ARG A 129 11.85 8.81 7.50
CA ARG A 129 12.75 9.79 8.15
C ARG A 129 12.12 11.17 8.31
N HIS A 130 10.87 11.18 8.75
CA HIS A 130 10.13 12.38 9.11
C HIS A 130 9.09 12.03 10.19
N SER A 131 8.44 13.03 10.76
CA SER A 131 7.36 12.84 11.74
C SER A 131 6.28 11.92 11.19
N ASN A 132 5.83 10.95 12.00
CA ASN A 132 4.86 9.91 11.62
C ASN A 132 5.33 8.96 10.50
N GLY A 133 6.63 8.93 10.19
CA GLY A 133 7.19 8.08 9.14
C GLY A 133 7.01 6.58 9.39
N GLU A 134 6.82 6.16 10.64
CA GLU A 134 6.47 4.80 11.00
C GLU A 134 5.05 4.43 10.53
N GLN A 135 4.11 5.40 10.48
CA GLN A 135 2.77 5.18 9.94
C GLN A 135 2.82 5.04 8.42
N THR A 136 3.62 5.85 7.74
CA THR A 136 3.87 5.74 6.29
C THR A 136 4.46 4.37 5.95
N SER A 137 5.48 3.96 6.69
CA SER A 137 6.12 2.64 6.52
C SER A 137 5.12 1.50 6.69
N ARG A 138 4.28 1.58 7.73
CA ARG A 138 3.23 0.59 7.96
C ARG A 138 2.19 0.58 6.84
N ALA A 139 1.77 1.75 6.35
CA ALA A 139 0.80 1.86 5.25
C ALA A 139 1.32 1.22 3.95
N ILE A 140 2.60 1.42 3.61
CA ILE A 140 3.24 0.77 2.45
C ILE A 140 3.32 -0.75 2.68
N ALA A 141 3.72 -1.17 3.89
CA ALA A 141 3.80 -2.58 4.25
C ALA A 141 2.46 -3.32 4.11
N MET A 142 1.36 -2.64 4.43
CA MET A 142 0.01 -3.20 4.30
C MET A 142 -0.32 -3.63 2.86
N LEU A 143 0.25 -3.01 1.82
CA LEU A 143 -0.04 -3.44 0.45
C LEU A 143 0.42 -4.87 0.18
N SER A 144 1.58 -5.27 0.71
CA SER A 144 2.08 -6.65 0.59
C SER A 144 1.24 -7.63 1.42
N VAL A 145 0.78 -7.19 2.60
CA VAL A 145 -0.08 -7.98 3.49
C VAL A 145 -1.45 -8.21 2.86
N LEU A 146 -2.08 -7.15 2.33
CA LEU A 146 -3.40 -7.19 1.69
C LEU A 146 -3.44 -8.10 0.46
N THR A 147 -2.30 -8.27 -0.21
CA THR A 147 -2.19 -9.06 -1.45
C THR A 147 -1.51 -10.42 -1.26
N GLY A 148 -1.23 -10.82 0.00
CA GLY A 148 -0.65 -12.13 0.31
C GLY A 148 0.79 -12.32 -0.20
N ASN A 149 1.55 -11.24 -0.41
CA ASN A 149 2.91 -11.30 -0.95
C ASN A 149 4.00 -11.55 0.12
N VAL A 150 3.61 -11.67 1.38
CA VAL A 150 4.54 -11.93 2.49
C VAL A 150 4.90 -13.42 2.54
N GLY A 151 6.20 -13.73 2.51
CA GLY A 151 6.70 -15.10 2.70
C GLY A 151 6.68 -15.99 1.47
N ILE A 152 6.42 -15.44 0.28
CA ILE A 152 6.44 -16.17 -1.00
C ILE A 152 7.63 -15.75 -1.88
N ASN A 153 8.08 -16.66 -2.75
CA ASN A 153 9.15 -16.34 -3.70
C ASN A 153 8.71 -15.22 -4.65
N GLY A 154 9.54 -14.18 -4.78
CA GLY A 154 9.27 -13.01 -5.62
C GLY A 154 8.35 -11.96 -4.98
N GLY A 155 7.82 -12.22 -3.78
CA GLY A 155 7.14 -11.22 -2.95
C GLY A 155 8.09 -10.60 -1.92
N ASN A 156 7.55 -9.79 -1.01
CA ASN A 156 8.24 -9.28 0.17
C ASN A 156 7.26 -8.81 1.26
N SER A 157 7.78 -8.24 2.35
CA SER A 157 6.98 -7.72 3.46
C SER A 157 6.55 -6.26 3.33
N GLY A 158 6.81 -5.61 2.19
CA GLY A 158 6.48 -4.20 2.00
C GLY A 158 7.46 -3.21 2.66
N VAL A 159 8.53 -3.73 3.28
CA VAL A 159 9.60 -2.94 3.90
C VAL A 159 10.79 -2.80 2.95
N ARG A 160 11.86 -2.17 3.45
CA ARG A 160 13.12 -1.97 2.75
C ARG A 160 13.72 -3.26 2.21
N GLU A 161 14.40 -3.18 1.07
CA GLU A 161 15.14 -4.29 0.48
C GLU A 161 16.18 -4.82 1.48
N GLY A 162 16.03 -6.09 1.87
CA GLY A 162 16.90 -6.74 2.84
C GLY A 162 16.44 -8.17 3.08
N SER A 163 17.40 -9.09 3.13
CA SER A 163 17.16 -10.47 3.54
C SER A 163 16.93 -10.51 5.05
N TRP A 164 15.69 -10.82 5.44
CA TRP A 164 15.35 -11.29 6.78
C TRP A 164 14.98 -12.77 6.67
#